data_AF-Q72VR1-F1
#
_entry.id   AF-Q72VR1-F1
#
_cell.length_a   1.000
_cell.length_b   1.000
_cell.length_c   1.000
_cell.angle_alpha   90.00
_cell.angle_beta   90.00
_cell.angle_gamma   90.00
#
_symmetry.space_group_name_H-M   'P 1'
#
loop_
_entity.id
_entity.type
_entity.pdbx_description
1 polymer ?
#
loop_
_entity_poly.entity_id
_entity_poly.type
_entity_poly.pdbx_seq_one_letter_code
_entity_poly.pdbx_strand_id
1 'polypeptide(L)'
;MKPKKISNDDLESLITGVKSQSIEVVGNYLYKGFRIQVSKYNLSGAERVQLLYQKRRNNGLCIVCGNKVTKKNPSSGKLYRLCEHHRKTIDKKK
;
A
#
# COMPACT_ATOMS: atom_id res chain seq x y z
N MET A 1 6.22 4.63 11.00
CA MET A 1 5.07 3.70 10.79
C MET A 1 5.30 2.48 11.66
N LYS A 2 4.24 1.91 12.26
CA LYS A 2 4.39 0.63 12.97
C LYS A 2 4.81 -0.46 11.96
N PRO A 3 5.81 -1.29 12.26
CA PRO A 3 6.24 -2.35 11.35
C PRO A 3 5.12 -3.37 11.13
N LYS A 4 4.97 -3.85 9.89
CA LYS A 4 4.00 -4.88 9.54
C LYS A 4 4.51 -6.23 10.09
N LYS A 5 3.74 -6.90 10.95
CA LYS A 5 4.07 -8.26 11.40
C LYS A 5 3.97 -9.21 10.21
N ILE A 6 4.99 -10.05 10.02
CA ILE A 6 5.09 -10.99 8.90
C ILE A 6 5.37 -12.42 9.38
N SER A 7 4.85 -13.39 8.62
CA SER A 7 5.07 -14.84 8.78
C SER A 7 6.37 -15.30 8.09
N ASN A 8 6.62 -16.62 8.05
CA ASN A 8 7.75 -17.18 7.32
C ASN A 8 7.55 -17.06 5.80
N ASP A 9 6.36 -17.38 5.31
CA ASP A 9 6.00 -17.31 3.88
C ASP A 9 6.07 -15.85 3.38
N ASP A 10 5.67 -14.90 4.21
CA ASP A 10 5.83 -13.46 3.92
C ASP A 10 7.32 -13.07 3.81
N LEU A 11 8.19 -13.67 4.62
CA LEU A 11 9.64 -13.40 4.58
C LEU A 11 10.26 -13.95 3.29
N GLU A 12 9.88 -15.16 2.87
CA GLU A 12 10.30 -15.74 1.58
C GLU A 12 9.82 -14.91 0.40
N SER A 13 8.57 -14.44 0.47
CA SER A 13 7.98 -13.52 -0.51
C SER A 13 8.75 -12.19 -0.56
N LEU A 14 9.13 -11.66 0.60
CA LEU A 14 9.92 -10.43 0.71
C LEU A 14 11.31 -10.60 0.08
N ILE A 15 12.00 -11.72 0.35
CA ILE A 15 13.30 -12.03 -0.27
C ILE A 15 13.16 -12.16 -1.78
N THR A 16 12.12 -12.86 -2.25
CA THR A 16 11.85 -13.04 -3.68
C THR A 16 11.59 -11.69 -4.35
N GLY A 17 10.80 -10.82 -3.73
CA GLY A 17 10.55 -9.48 -4.23
C GLY A 17 11.79 -8.58 -4.23
N VAL A 18 12.70 -8.72 -3.26
CA VAL A 18 14.00 -8.02 -3.30
C VAL A 18 14.84 -8.51 -4.48
N LYS A 19 14.93 -9.83 -4.70
CA LYS A 19 15.66 -10.41 -5.85
C LYS A 19 15.09 -9.96 -7.19
N SER A 20 13.77 -9.86 -7.30
CA SER A 20 13.09 -9.38 -8.50
C SER A 20 13.02 -7.85 -8.60
N GLN A 21 13.67 -7.12 -7.69
CA GLN A 21 13.65 -5.66 -7.61
C GLN A 21 12.24 -5.05 -7.52
N SER A 22 11.27 -5.78 -6.97
CA SER A 22 9.92 -5.30 -6.76
C SER A 22 9.90 -4.12 -5.81
N ILE A 23 9.24 -3.04 -6.20
CA ILE A 23 9.12 -1.86 -5.34
C ILE A 23 8.16 -2.10 -4.16
N GLU A 24 7.25 -3.06 -4.30
CA GLU A 24 6.18 -3.33 -3.33
C GLU A 24 6.71 -3.90 -2.00
N VAL A 25 7.92 -4.43 -2.00
CA VAL A 25 8.59 -4.94 -0.80
C VAL A 25 9.30 -3.86 0.01
N VAL A 26 9.34 -2.60 -0.45
CA VAL A 26 9.90 -1.49 0.33
C VAL A 26 8.99 -1.20 1.53
N GLY A 27 9.53 -1.30 2.73
CA GLY A 27 8.73 -1.21 3.94
C GLY A 27 9.49 -1.54 5.22
N ASN A 28 8.73 -1.56 6.32
CA ASN A 28 9.22 -1.93 7.64
C ASN A 28 8.40 -3.12 8.15
N TYR A 29 9.10 -4.17 8.57
CA TYR A 29 8.51 -5.46 8.91
C TYR A 29 9.00 -5.96 10.26
N LEU A 30 8.18 -6.78 10.92
CA LEU A 30 8.49 -7.43 12.18
C LEU A 30 8.36 -8.95 12.02
N TYR A 31 9.48 -9.66 12.13
CA TYR A 31 9.55 -11.12 11.99
C TYR A 31 10.18 -11.72 13.26
N LYS A 32 9.41 -12.53 14.01
CA LYS A 32 9.88 -13.19 15.25
C LYS A 32 10.66 -12.28 16.22
N GLY A 33 10.26 -11.01 16.34
CA GLY A 33 10.92 -10.01 17.20
C GLY A 33 12.00 -9.17 16.51
N PHE A 34 12.50 -9.60 15.35
CA PHE A 34 13.45 -8.85 14.54
C PHE A 34 12.75 -7.81 13.67
N ARG A 35 13.34 -6.62 13.58
CA ARG A 35 12.91 -5.58 12.63
C ARG A 35 13.68 -5.76 11.32
N ILE A 36 12.94 -5.78 10.22
CA ILE A 36 13.50 -5.84 8.87
C ILE A 36 13.06 -4.58 8.15
N GLN A 37 14.03 -3.81 7.65
CA GLN A 37 13.78 -2.63 6.83
C GLN A 37 14.25 -2.92 5.41
N VAL A 38 13.35 -2.73 4.45
CA VAL A 38 13.66 -2.84 3.03
C VAL A 38 13.54 -1.46 2.41
N SER A 39 14.62 -0.98 1.81
CA SER A 39 14.67 0.30 1.10
C SER A 39 15.46 0.14 -0.20
N LYS A 40 14.98 0.77 -1.27
CA LYS A 40 15.68 0.82 -2.55
C LYS A 40 16.51 2.11 -2.65
N TYR A 41 17.78 1.98 -3.03
CA TYR A 41 18.63 3.12 -3.32
C TYR A 41 18.18 3.80 -4.63
N ASN A 42 18.22 5.13 -4.68
CA ASN A 42 17.84 5.93 -5.85
C ASN A 42 16.47 5.60 -6.46
N LEU A 43 15.42 5.70 -5.65
CA LEU A 43 14.04 5.62 -6.13
C LEU A 43 13.77 6.64 -7.26
N SER A 44 13.21 6.15 -8.36
CA SER A 44 12.67 6.98 -9.44
C SER A 44 11.40 7.72 -8.99
N GLY A 45 11.01 8.75 -9.75
CA GLY A 45 9.74 9.45 -9.51
C GLY A 45 8.53 8.52 -9.58
N ALA A 46 8.48 7.63 -10.57
CA ALA A 46 7.41 6.66 -10.75
C ALA A 46 7.29 5.70 -9.56
N GLU A 47 8.42 5.19 -9.06
CA GLU A 47 8.43 4.29 -7.90
C GLU A 47 7.95 5.00 -6.62
N ARG A 48 8.33 6.27 -6.41
CA ARG A 48 7.81 7.06 -5.29
C ARG A 48 6.29 7.19 -5.35
N VAL A 49 5.73 7.42 -6.53
CA VAL A 49 4.27 7.50 -6.74
C VAL A 49 3.61 6.16 -6.46
N GLN A 50 4.20 5.04 -6.93
CA GLN A 50 3.68 3.69 -6.67
C GLN A 50 3.69 3.36 -5.17
N LEU A 51 4.77 3.68 -4.45
CA LEU A 51 4.85 3.53 -3.00
C LEU A 51 3.81 4.37 -2.26
N LEU A 52 3.63 5.62 -2.67
CA LEU A 52 2.60 6.50 -2.09
C LEU A 52 1.20 5.93 -2.31
N TYR A 53 0.92 5.45 -3.52
CA TYR A 53 -0.34 4.81 -3.87
C TYR A 53 -0.62 3.61 -2.94
N GLN A 54 0.32 2.67 -2.81
CA GLN A 54 0.16 1.49 -1.96
C GLN A 54 0.01 1.86 -0.49
N LYS A 55 0.84 2.77 0.00
CA LYS A 55 0.75 3.28 1.37
C LYS A 55 -0.62 3.86 1.66
N ARG A 56 -1.20 4.63 0.74
CA ARG A 56 -2.55 5.18 0.87
C ARG A 56 -3.60 4.07 0.90
N ARG A 57 -3.53 3.12 -0.04
CA ARG A 57 -4.45 1.96 -0.08
C ARG A 57 -4.44 1.14 1.20
N ASN A 58 -3.26 0.80 1.72
CA ASN A 58 -3.10 -0.02 2.92
C ASN A 58 -3.61 0.68 4.19
N ASN A 59 -3.57 2.01 4.24
CA ASN A 59 -4.07 2.79 5.36
C ASN A 59 -5.56 3.20 5.22
N GLY A 60 -6.23 2.74 4.16
CA GLY A 60 -7.61 3.13 3.85
C GLY A 60 -7.74 4.62 3.55
N LEU A 61 -6.76 5.19 2.86
CA LEU A 61 -6.72 6.59 2.44
C LEU A 61 -7.00 6.70 0.95
N CYS A 62 -7.59 7.83 0.54
CA CYS A 62 -7.81 8.17 -0.85
C CYS A 62 -6.47 8.27 -1.58
N ILE A 63 -6.35 7.58 -2.71
CA ILE A 63 -5.11 7.58 -3.50
C ILE A 63 -4.76 8.95 -4.10
N VAL A 64 -5.73 9.87 -4.23
CA VAL A 64 -5.55 11.22 -4.79
C VAL A 64 -5.17 12.23 -3.71
N CYS A 65 -6.05 12.45 -2.72
CA CYS A 65 -5.84 13.48 -1.69
C CYS A 65 -5.38 12.98 -0.32
N GLY A 66 -5.36 11.66 -0.07
CA GLY A 66 -4.98 11.11 1.23
C GLY A 66 -6.05 11.17 2.32
N ASN A 67 -7.26 11.69 2.05
CA ASN A 67 -8.36 11.68 3.01
C ASN A 67 -8.78 10.25 3.39
N LYS A 68 -9.18 10.04 4.65
CA LYS A 68 -9.67 8.74 5.12
C LYS A 68 -10.89 8.31 4.30
N VAL A 69 -10.87 7.07 3.83
CA VAL A 69 -12.02 6.44 3.19
C VAL A 69 -12.78 5.66 4.25
N THR A 70 -14.08 5.96 4.36
CA THR A 70 -14.99 5.31 5.30
C THR A 70 -15.93 4.33 4.61
N LYS A 71 -16.31 4.60 3.35
CA LYS A 71 -17.19 3.74 2.56
C LYS A 71 -16.48 2.47 2.07
N LYS A 72 -17.17 1.34 2.20
CA LYS A 72 -16.81 0.05 1.62
C LYS A 72 -17.57 -0.18 0.31
N ASN A 73 -16.93 -0.84 -0.64
CA ASN A 73 -17.56 -1.33 -1.85
C ASN A 73 -18.50 -2.50 -1.46
N PRO A 74 -19.81 -2.40 -1.74
CA PRO A 74 -20.79 -3.44 -1.40
C PRO A 74 -20.45 -4.81 -1.98
N SER A 75 -19.88 -4.86 -3.20
CA SER A 75 -19.59 -6.11 -3.91
C SER A 75 -18.37 -6.85 -3.37
N SER A 76 -17.46 -6.17 -2.66
CA SER A 76 -16.20 -6.79 -2.18
C SER A 76 -15.95 -6.63 -0.69
N GLY A 77 -16.74 -5.83 0.03
CA GLY A 77 -16.53 -5.49 1.43
C GLY A 77 -15.28 -4.65 1.73
N LYS A 78 -14.45 -4.34 0.71
CA LYS A 78 -13.21 -3.57 0.86
C LYS A 78 -13.48 -2.07 0.80
N LEU A 79 -12.65 -1.25 1.47
CA LEU A 79 -12.72 0.21 1.34
C LEU A 79 -12.52 0.64 -0.12
N TYR A 80 -13.25 1.68 -0.55
CA TYR A 80 -13.02 2.27 -1.86
C TYR A 80 -11.61 2.84 -1.98
N ARG A 81 -11.09 2.91 -3.21
CA ARG A 81 -9.78 3.52 -3.50
C ARG A 81 -9.81 5.06 -3.40
N LEU A 82 -10.99 5.67 -3.51
CA LEU A 82 -11.21 7.11 -3.51
C LEU A 82 -12.14 7.52 -2.36
N CYS A 83 -11.95 8.73 -1.84
CA CYS A 83 -12.92 9.36 -0.95
C CYS A 83 -14.18 9.76 -1.73
N GLU A 84 -15.24 10.11 -1.01
CA GLU A 84 -16.53 10.46 -1.64
C GLU A 84 -16.40 11.61 -2.65
N HIS A 85 -15.61 12.64 -2.34
CA HIS A 85 -15.40 13.78 -3.23
C HIS A 85 -14.82 13.35 -4.59
N HIS A 86 -13.72 12.60 -4.59
CA HIS A 86 -13.10 12.09 -5.83
C HIS A 86 -13.88 10.95 -6.47
N ARG A 87 -14.80 10.30 -5.76
CA ARG A 87 -15.72 9.34 -6.37
C ARG A 87 -16.78 10.05 -7.19
N LYS A 88 -17.35 11.15 -6.67
CA LYS A 88 -18.37 11.94 -7.38
C LYS A 88 -17.90 12.49 -8.73
N THR A 89 -16.59 12.65 -8.93
CA THR A 89 -16.03 13.10 -10.21
C THR A 89 -15.90 11.99 -11.25
N ILE A 90 -15.99 10.72 -10.86
CA ILE A 90 -15.75 9.55 -11.73
C ILE A 90 -16.99 8.66 -11.83
N ASP A 91 -17.71 8.47 -10.73
CA ASP A 91 -18.96 7.72 -10.68
C ASP A 91 -19.94 8.47 -11.60
N LYS A 92 -20.22 7.90 -12.77
CA LYS A 92 -21.14 8.48 -13.77
C LYS A 92 -22.43 8.91 -13.06
N LYS A 93 -22.85 10.16 -13.26
CA LYS A 93 -24.22 10.57 -12.94
C LYS A 93 -25.14 9.63 -13.72
N LYS A 94 -25.88 8.79 -13.00
CA LYS A 94 -27.05 8.12 -13.55
C LYS A 94 -28.12 9.17 -13.82
#